data_AF-A0A959NL84-F1
#
_entry.id   AF-A0A959NL84-F1
#
_cell.length_a   1.000
_cell.length_b   1.000
_cell.length_c   1.000
_cell.angle_alpha   90.00
_cell.angle_beta   90.00
_cell.angle_gamma   90.00
#
_symmetry.space_group_name_H-M   'P 1'
#
loop_
_entity.id
_entity.type
_entity.pdbx_description
1 polymer ?
#
loop_
_entity_poly.entity_id
_entity_poly.type
_entity_poly.pdbx_seq_one_letter_code
_entity_poly.pdbx_strand_id
1 'polypeptide(L)'
;MPLPDKNDLEKRLKVITKDEVINDDLKNLILDAGAGLTDVEADLAFRLAKEKVGLNSKDAIRIIASEKEQIIKKSGILDYYHTTENLDSSVGGLDSLKIWLKQRSKAFERKAKVFGLKEPKGMLLLGVPGTGKSLTAKAIATEWNQPLLKLDIGKVFQSEVGSSENNIRN
;
A
#
# COMPACT_ATOMS: atom_id res chain seq x y z
N MET A 1 15.16 13.94 -4.53
CA MET A 1 13.93 14.76 -4.71
C MET A 1 12.87 14.19 -3.78
N PRO A 2 12.00 15.00 -3.16
CA PRO A 2 10.89 14.48 -2.38
C PRO A 2 9.97 13.62 -3.26
N LEU A 3 9.30 12.63 -2.67
CA LEU A 3 8.29 11.85 -3.36
C LEU A 3 7.14 12.77 -3.80
N PRO A 4 6.55 12.55 -5.00
CA PRO A 4 5.47 13.36 -5.52
C PRO A 4 4.25 13.29 -4.60
N ASP A 5 3.62 14.44 -4.37
CA ASP A 5 2.34 14.47 -3.65
C ASP A 5 1.18 14.05 -4.57
N LYS A 6 -0.03 13.97 -4.01
CA LYS A 6 -1.22 13.58 -4.79
C LYS A 6 -1.52 14.56 -5.94
N ASN A 7 -1.20 15.85 -5.77
CA ASN A 7 -1.42 16.86 -6.81
C ASN A 7 -0.41 16.69 -7.96
N ASP A 8 0.82 16.34 -7.65
CA ASP A 8 1.86 16.08 -8.64
C ASP A 8 1.54 14.83 -9.46
N LEU A 9 1.11 13.75 -8.79
CA LEU A 9 0.58 12.57 -9.46
C LEU A 9 -0.63 12.89 -10.34
N GLU A 10 -1.52 13.78 -9.90
CA GLU A 10 -2.67 14.20 -10.71
C GLU A 10 -2.24 14.98 -11.96
N LYS A 11 -1.25 15.87 -11.86
CA LYS A 11 -0.69 16.58 -13.02
C LYS A 11 -0.10 15.58 -14.03
N ARG A 12 0.65 14.59 -13.56
CA ARG A 12 1.22 13.53 -14.41
C ARG A 12 0.14 12.75 -15.13
N LEU A 13 -0.89 12.32 -14.39
CA LEU A 13 -2.02 11.59 -14.96
C LEU A 13 -2.73 12.41 -16.04
N LYS A 14 -2.93 13.73 -15.82
CA LYS A 14 -3.52 14.65 -16.83
C LYS A 14 -2.69 14.75 -18.10
N VAL A 15 -1.36 14.78 -17.99
CA VAL A 15 -0.46 14.80 -19.15
C VAL A 15 -0.60 13.53 -19.99
N ILE A 16 -0.88 12.39 -19.34
CA ILE A 16 -1.04 11.08 -20.01
C ILE A 16 -2.43 10.94 -20.64
N THR A 17 -3.48 11.48 -20.01
CA THR A 17 -4.84 11.34 -20.50
C THR A 17 -5.15 12.20 -21.73
N LYS A 18 -4.47 13.34 -21.93
CA LYS A 18 -4.60 14.22 -23.12
C LYS A 18 -6.05 14.29 -23.64
N ASP A 19 -6.97 14.72 -22.76
CA ASP A 19 -8.42 14.90 -23.01
C ASP A 19 -9.36 13.70 -22.79
N GLU A 20 -8.84 12.51 -22.42
CA GLU A 20 -9.70 11.42 -21.95
C GLU A 20 -10.32 11.74 -20.58
N VAL A 21 -11.65 11.69 -20.51
CA VAL A 21 -12.38 11.78 -19.24
C VAL A 21 -12.26 10.46 -18.50
N ILE A 22 -11.60 10.48 -17.35
CA ILE A 22 -11.59 9.37 -16.40
C ILE A 22 -12.68 9.59 -15.37
N ASN A 23 -13.40 8.54 -15.02
CA ASN A 23 -14.30 8.56 -13.87
C ASN A 23 -13.55 9.01 -12.59
N ASP A 24 -14.11 9.96 -11.83
CA ASP A 24 -13.44 10.56 -10.67
C ASP A 24 -13.09 9.54 -9.57
N ASP A 25 -13.89 8.49 -9.38
CA ASP A 25 -13.58 7.45 -8.40
C ASP A 25 -12.41 6.59 -8.88
N LEU A 26 -12.37 6.21 -10.16
CA LEU A 26 -11.23 5.49 -10.75
C LEU A 26 -9.96 6.33 -10.75
N LYS A 27 -10.07 7.62 -11.08
CA LYS A 27 -8.96 8.56 -11.01
C LYS A 27 -8.34 8.57 -9.61
N ASN A 28 -9.17 8.67 -8.56
CA ASN A 28 -8.67 8.64 -7.19
C ASN A 28 -7.99 7.32 -6.86
N LEU A 29 -8.55 6.17 -7.26
CA LEU A 29 -7.96 4.86 -7.02
C LEU A 29 -6.62 4.67 -7.76
N ILE A 30 -6.48 5.23 -8.97
CA ILE A 30 -5.23 5.25 -9.73
C ILE A 30 -4.16 6.09 -9.00
N LEU A 31 -4.54 7.27 -8.51
CA LEU A 31 -3.63 8.13 -7.75
C LEU A 31 -3.20 7.46 -6.43
N ASP A 32 -4.13 6.82 -5.74
CA ASP A 32 -3.84 6.11 -4.49
C ASP A 32 -2.95 4.87 -4.75
N ALA A 33 -3.10 4.19 -5.90
CA ALA A 33 -2.21 3.10 -6.30
C ALA A 33 -0.80 3.58 -6.65
N GLY A 34 -0.67 4.75 -7.29
CA GLY A 34 0.61 5.38 -7.62
C GLY A 34 1.31 6.07 -6.45
N ALA A 35 0.62 6.29 -5.32
CA ALA A 35 1.21 6.93 -4.15
C ALA A 35 2.41 6.14 -3.61
N GLY A 36 3.50 6.84 -3.29
CA GLY A 36 4.76 6.22 -2.84
C GLY A 36 5.70 5.75 -3.96
N LEU A 37 5.34 5.99 -5.23
CA LEU A 37 6.28 5.90 -6.35
C LEU A 37 6.99 7.25 -6.56
N THR A 38 8.21 7.22 -7.10
CA THR A 38 8.86 8.42 -7.63
C THR A 38 8.12 8.96 -8.86
N ASP A 39 8.40 10.21 -9.23
CA ASP A 39 7.82 10.85 -10.44
C ASP A 39 7.95 9.98 -11.69
N VAL A 40 9.12 9.39 -11.91
CA VAL A 40 9.43 8.59 -13.10
C VAL A 40 8.70 7.25 -13.05
N GLU A 41 8.68 6.61 -11.89
CA GLU A 41 7.99 5.34 -11.68
C GLU A 41 6.47 5.47 -11.86
N ALA A 42 5.88 6.55 -11.33
CA ALA A 42 4.46 6.83 -11.49
C ALA A 42 4.09 7.09 -12.96
N ASP A 43 4.87 7.90 -13.69
CA ASP A 43 4.65 8.17 -15.11
C ASP A 43 4.71 6.88 -15.94
N LEU A 44 5.72 6.03 -15.70
CA LEU A 44 5.84 4.73 -16.37
C LEU A 44 4.67 3.80 -16.05
N ALA A 45 4.28 3.68 -14.78
CA ALA A 45 3.17 2.81 -14.36
C ALA A 45 1.83 3.26 -14.96
N PHE A 46 1.56 4.57 -14.99
CA PHE A 46 0.33 5.11 -15.58
C PHE A 46 0.28 4.90 -17.10
N ARG A 47 1.40 5.10 -17.81
CA ARG A 47 1.48 4.83 -19.25
C ARG A 47 1.25 3.36 -19.56
N LEU A 48 1.89 2.47 -18.81
CA LEU A 48 1.72 1.03 -18.97
C LEU A 48 0.26 0.60 -18.76
N ALA A 49 -0.39 1.13 -17.72
CA ALA A 49 -1.80 0.86 -17.46
C ALA A 49 -2.71 1.37 -18.58
N LYS A 50 -2.44 2.59 -19.09
CA LYS A 50 -3.16 3.14 -20.25
C LYS A 50 -3.02 2.26 -21.49
N GLU A 51 -1.80 1.83 -21.80
CA GLU A 51 -1.50 1.02 -22.99
C GLU A 51 -2.16 -0.38 -22.92
N LYS A 52 -2.11 -1.04 -21.76
CA LYS A 52 -2.58 -2.43 -21.62
C LYS A 52 -4.10 -2.57 -21.53
N VAL A 53 -4.78 -1.70 -20.78
CA VAL A 53 -6.21 -1.87 -20.45
C VAL A 53 -7.02 -0.58 -20.51
N GLY A 54 -6.37 0.56 -20.71
CA GLY A 54 -6.99 1.88 -20.61
C GLY A 54 -7.26 2.31 -19.16
N LEU A 55 -7.17 3.62 -18.89
CA LEU A 55 -7.29 4.16 -17.54
C LEU A 55 -8.72 4.16 -16.97
N ASN A 56 -9.73 3.90 -17.82
CA ASN A 56 -11.12 3.73 -17.39
C ASN A 56 -11.49 2.29 -17.00
N SER A 57 -10.53 1.35 -17.04
CA SER A 57 -10.72 -0.01 -16.53
C SER A 57 -10.27 -0.13 -15.08
N LYS A 58 -10.99 -0.93 -14.27
CA LYS A 58 -10.54 -1.31 -12.93
C LYS A 58 -9.22 -2.10 -12.96
N ASP A 59 -8.90 -2.74 -14.08
CA ASP A 59 -7.64 -3.48 -14.23
C ASP A 59 -6.43 -2.55 -14.31
N ALA A 60 -6.61 -1.25 -14.63
CA ALA A 60 -5.52 -0.27 -14.59
C ALA A 60 -4.90 -0.17 -13.19
N ILE A 61 -5.75 -0.21 -12.16
CA ILE A 61 -5.34 -0.17 -10.74
C ILE A 61 -4.44 -1.38 -10.42
N ARG A 62 -4.80 -2.56 -10.94
CA ARG A 62 -4.03 -3.80 -10.73
C ARG A 62 -2.67 -3.74 -11.41
N ILE A 63 -2.60 -3.16 -12.60
CA ILE A 63 -1.34 -2.99 -13.33
C ILE A 63 -0.41 -2.05 -12.56
N ILE A 64 -0.91 -0.90 -12.10
CA ILE A 64 -0.11 0.05 -11.32
C ILE A 64 0.36 -0.58 -10.02
N ALA A 65 -0.52 -1.29 -9.31
CA ALA A 65 -0.16 -2.00 -8.09
C ALA A 65 0.90 -3.08 -8.34
N SER A 66 0.83 -3.82 -9.45
CA SER A 66 1.84 -4.81 -9.85
C SER A 66 3.18 -4.16 -10.17
N GLU A 67 3.20 -3.03 -10.89
CA GLU A 67 4.46 -2.30 -11.16
C GLU A 67 5.08 -1.80 -9.87
N LYS A 68 4.27 -1.24 -8.98
CA LYS A 68 4.70 -0.82 -7.64
C LYS A 68 5.29 -1.97 -6.85
N GLU A 69 4.65 -3.13 -6.88
CA GLU A 69 5.18 -4.33 -6.23
C GLU A 69 6.55 -4.74 -6.80
N GLN A 70 6.74 -4.69 -8.12
CA GLN A 70 8.02 -4.99 -8.75
C GLN A 70 9.12 -4.01 -8.34
N ILE A 71 8.79 -2.71 -8.24
CA ILE A 71 9.71 -1.67 -7.77
C ILE A 71 10.13 -1.95 -6.31
N ILE A 72 9.16 -2.23 -5.44
CA ILE A 72 9.40 -2.59 -4.04
C ILE A 72 10.32 -3.81 -3.94
N LYS A 73 10.07 -4.86 -4.72
CA LYS A 73 10.93 -6.06 -4.73
C LYS A 73 12.35 -5.77 -5.21
N LYS A 74 12.53 -4.87 -6.20
CA LYS A 74 13.85 -4.47 -6.70
C LYS A 74 14.66 -3.68 -5.69
N SER A 75 14.02 -2.97 -4.75
CA SER A 75 14.72 -2.26 -3.66
C SER A 75 15.52 -3.20 -2.77
N GLY A 76 15.12 -4.48 -2.69
CA GLY A 76 15.77 -5.51 -1.88
C GLY A 76 15.53 -5.38 -0.38
N ILE A 77 15.00 -4.26 0.11
CA ILE A 77 14.80 -3.95 1.54
C ILE A 77 13.44 -4.44 2.05
N LEU A 78 12.42 -4.37 1.18
CA LEU A 78 11.04 -4.71 1.48
C LEU A 78 10.62 -5.98 0.74
N ASP A 79 10.07 -6.95 1.48
CA ASP A 79 9.42 -8.13 0.91
C ASP A 79 7.90 -7.90 0.84
N TYR A 80 7.31 -8.14 -0.34
CA TYR A 80 5.87 -8.07 -0.54
C TYR A 80 5.20 -9.41 -0.24
N TYR A 81 4.20 -9.42 0.64
CA TYR A 81 3.43 -10.61 0.99
C TYR A 81 2.00 -10.52 0.44
N HIS A 82 1.63 -11.47 -0.42
CA HIS A 82 0.23 -11.70 -0.75
C HIS A 82 -0.41 -12.51 0.38
N THR A 83 -1.33 -11.88 1.10
CA THR A 83 -2.03 -12.50 2.23
C THR A 83 -3.41 -12.97 1.80
N THR A 84 -3.74 -14.21 2.16
CA THR A 84 -5.05 -14.81 1.94
C THR A 84 -5.66 -15.34 3.24
N GLU A 85 -4.95 -15.12 4.36
CA GLU A 85 -5.34 -15.57 5.68
C GLU A 85 -6.56 -14.80 6.17
N ASN A 86 -7.65 -15.53 6.45
CA ASN A 86 -8.86 -14.93 7.01
C ASN A 86 -8.75 -14.78 8.53
N LEU A 87 -9.16 -13.62 9.06
CA LEU A 87 -9.02 -13.27 10.48
C LEU A 87 -9.79 -14.20 11.42
N ASP A 88 -11.01 -14.60 11.07
CA ASP A 88 -11.85 -15.42 11.94
C ASP A 88 -11.40 -16.89 11.95
N SER A 89 -11.00 -17.43 10.79
CA SER A 89 -10.60 -18.83 10.65
C SER A 89 -9.13 -19.10 10.98
N SER A 90 -8.24 -18.14 10.73
CA SER A 90 -6.78 -18.35 10.85
C SER A 90 -6.24 -17.98 12.22
N VAL A 91 -6.88 -17.05 12.93
CA VAL A 91 -6.42 -16.58 14.25
C VAL A 91 -7.34 -17.16 15.33
N GLY A 92 -6.81 -18.01 16.22
CA GLY A 92 -7.57 -18.54 17.36
C GLY A 92 -7.74 -17.52 18.49
N GLY A 93 -8.93 -17.44 19.07
CA GLY A 93 -9.24 -16.51 20.17
C GLY A 93 -9.10 -15.04 19.77
N LEU A 94 -8.60 -14.21 20.71
CA LEU A 94 -8.37 -12.77 20.54
C LEU A 94 -9.63 -11.99 20.10
N ASP A 95 -10.80 -12.37 20.61
CA ASP A 95 -12.08 -11.85 20.13
C ASP A 95 -12.19 -10.33 20.26
N SER A 96 -11.70 -9.75 21.36
CA SER A 96 -11.66 -8.29 21.54
C SER A 96 -10.80 -7.60 20.48
N LEU A 97 -9.67 -8.19 20.10
CA LEU A 97 -8.81 -7.66 19.03
C LEU A 97 -9.53 -7.78 17.68
N LYS A 98 -10.14 -8.93 17.37
CA LYS A 98 -10.87 -9.13 16.11
C LYS A 98 -12.00 -8.12 15.95
N ILE A 99 -12.80 -7.90 16.99
CA ILE A 99 -13.87 -6.90 16.99
C ILE A 99 -13.29 -5.50 16.74
N TRP A 100 -12.21 -5.15 17.45
CA TRP A 100 -11.56 -3.86 17.26
C TRP A 100 -11.02 -3.67 15.84
N LEU A 101 -10.36 -4.68 15.27
CA LEU A 101 -9.82 -4.66 13.90
C LEU A 101 -10.92 -4.45 12.86
N LYS A 102 -12.04 -5.17 12.99
CA LYS A 102 -13.23 -5.05 12.13
C LYS A 102 -13.88 -3.68 12.21
N GLN A 103 -13.92 -3.06 13.40
CA GLN A 103 -14.41 -1.70 13.54
C GLN A 103 -13.42 -0.68 12.95
N ARG A 104 -12.12 -0.92 13.15
CA ARG A 104 -11.07 0.01 12.75
C ARG A 104 -10.81 0.01 11.25
N SER A 105 -11.12 -1.07 10.54
CA SER A 105 -11.03 -1.12 9.06
C SER A 105 -11.79 0.01 8.38
N LYS A 106 -12.94 0.43 8.95
CA LYS A 106 -13.76 1.55 8.47
C LYS A 106 -13.00 2.89 8.42
N ALA A 107 -11.92 3.03 9.19
CA ALA A 107 -11.12 4.24 9.19
C ALA A 107 -10.38 4.49 7.88
N PHE A 108 -10.17 3.45 7.07
CA PHE A 108 -9.54 3.54 5.75
C PHE A 108 -10.54 3.88 4.64
N GLU A 109 -11.84 3.97 4.94
CA GLU A 109 -12.86 4.33 3.96
C GLU A 109 -12.83 5.84 3.66
N ARG A 110 -13.13 6.21 2.40
CA ARG A 110 -13.17 7.61 1.96
C ARG A 110 -14.09 8.47 2.82
N LYS A 111 -15.27 7.96 3.20
CA LYS A 111 -16.23 8.67 4.06
C LYS A 111 -15.66 8.95 5.45
N ALA A 112 -14.81 8.07 5.99
CA ALA A 112 -14.14 8.28 7.27
C ALA A 112 -13.14 9.44 7.17
N LYS A 113 -12.37 9.49 6.09
CA LYS A 113 -11.44 10.61 5.82
C LYS A 113 -12.16 11.94 5.67
N VAL A 114 -13.28 11.98 4.94
CA VAL A 114 -14.11 13.20 4.79
C VAL A 114 -14.70 13.65 6.13
N PHE A 115 -15.13 12.69 6.96
CA PHE A 115 -15.61 12.97 8.32
C PHE A 115 -14.50 13.45 9.28
N GLY A 116 -13.22 13.37 8.88
CA GLY A 116 -12.09 13.72 9.74
C GLY A 116 -11.70 12.62 10.73
N LEU A 117 -12.19 11.39 10.55
CA LEU A 117 -11.74 10.24 11.32
C LEU A 117 -10.30 9.89 10.92
N LYS A 118 -9.39 9.94 11.89
CA LYS A 118 -7.98 9.61 11.65
C LYS A 118 -7.79 8.10 11.49
N GLU A 119 -6.92 7.71 10.58
CA GLU A 119 -6.43 6.33 10.40
C GLU A 119 -5.63 5.85 11.63
N PRO A 120 -5.54 4.53 11.89
CA PRO A 120 -4.72 4.01 12.98
C PRO A 120 -3.24 4.29 12.73
N LYS A 121 -2.54 4.82 13.74
CA LYS A 121 -1.11 5.19 13.62
C LYS A 121 -0.15 4.01 13.58
N GLY A 122 -0.61 2.82 13.99
CA GLY A 122 0.20 1.62 14.09
C GLY A 122 -0.29 0.70 15.19
N MET A 123 0.21 -0.52 15.19
CA MET A 123 -0.06 -1.52 16.22
C MET A 123 1.21 -2.32 16.49
N LEU A 124 1.46 -2.60 17.78
CA LEU A 124 2.59 -3.41 18.22
C LEU A 124 2.06 -4.73 18.78
N LEU A 125 2.38 -5.84 18.12
CA LEU A 125 2.02 -7.18 18.57
C LEU A 125 3.18 -7.76 19.40
N LEU A 126 2.97 -7.91 20.72
CA LEU A 126 3.95 -8.47 21.65
C LEU A 126 3.53 -9.85 22.16
N GLY A 127 4.50 -10.71 22.46
CA GLY A 127 4.25 -12.02 23.05
C GLY A 127 5.36 -13.02 22.75
N VAL A 128 5.35 -14.16 23.44
CA VAL A 128 6.37 -15.22 23.29
C VAL A 128 6.40 -15.79 21.86
N PRO A 129 7.54 -16.31 21.37
CA PRO A 129 7.61 -16.95 20.06
C PRO A 129 6.52 -18.04 19.90
N GLY A 130 5.96 -18.15 18.69
CA GLY A 130 4.92 -19.16 18.40
C GLY A 130 3.47 -18.73 18.68
N THR A 131 3.20 -17.57 19.27
CA THR A 131 1.82 -17.11 19.56
C THR A 131 1.05 -16.53 18.37
N GLY A 132 1.47 -16.80 17.13
CA GLY A 132 0.73 -16.36 15.94
C GLY A 132 0.79 -14.85 15.62
N LYS A 133 1.74 -14.08 16.18
CA LYS A 133 1.90 -12.63 15.88
C LYS A 133 2.00 -12.33 14.38
N SER A 134 2.88 -13.05 13.68
CA SER A 134 3.07 -12.87 12.23
C SER A 134 1.84 -13.33 11.44
N LEU A 135 1.19 -14.41 11.87
CA LEU A 135 -0.07 -14.89 11.27
C LEU A 135 -1.19 -13.85 11.43
N THR A 136 -1.28 -13.25 12.61
CA THR A 136 -2.22 -12.17 12.91
C THR A 136 -1.96 -10.96 12.02
N ALA A 137 -0.71 -10.55 11.83
CA ALA A 137 -0.35 -9.45 10.92
C ALA A 137 -0.82 -9.71 9.47
N LYS A 138 -0.68 -10.95 8.97
CA LYS A 138 -1.20 -11.33 7.65
C LYS A 138 -2.71 -11.26 7.56
N ALA A 139 -3.39 -11.80 8.58
CA ALA A 139 -4.84 -11.77 8.64
C ALA A 139 -5.41 -10.34 8.72
N ILE A 140 -4.71 -9.44 9.42
CA ILE A 140 -5.06 -8.00 9.48
C ILE A 140 -4.93 -7.35 8.10
N ALA A 141 -3.85 -7.64 7.37
CA ALA A 141 -3.65 -7.09 6.03
C ALA A 141 -4.80 -7.49 5.09
N THR A 142 -5.23 -8.76 5.15
CA THR A 142 -6.40 -9.24 4.41
C THR A 142 -7.69 -8.58 4.89
N GLU A 143 -7.94 -8.49 6.21
CA GLU A 143 -9.14 -7.85 6.78
C GLU A 143 -9.26 -6.37 6.39
N TRP A 144 -8.14 -5.65 6.34
CA TRP A 144 -8.11 -4.22 5.97
C TRP A 144 -7.98 -3.97 4.47
N ASN A 145 -7.85 -5.03 3.67
CA ASN A 145 -7.55 -4.96 2.24
C ASN A 145 -6.36 -4.03 1.95
N GLN A 146 -5.29 -4.17 2.75
CA GLN A 146 -4.05 -3.41 2.63
C GLN A 146 -2.88 -4.34 2.26
N PRO A 147 -1.90 -3.87 1.49
CA PRO A 147 -0.70 -4.65 1.19
C PRO A 147 0.09 -4.94 2.47
N LEU A 148 0.62 -6.15 2.59
CA LEU A 148 1.55 -6.49 3.66
C LEU A 148 2.99 -6.42 3.15
N LEU A 149 3.76 -5.51 3.75
CA LEU A 149 5.19 -5.37 3.50
C LEU A 149 5.96 -5.81 4.74
N LYS A 150 7.05 -6.54 4.54
CA LYS A 150 8.00 -6.86 5.60
C LYS A 150 9.29 -6.10 5.36
N LEU A 151 9.69 -5.33 6.35
CA LEU A 151 10.99 -4.68 6.38
C LEU A 151 12.04 -5.66 6.90
N ASP A 152 13.06 -5.93 6.08
CA ASP A 152 14.23 -6.67 6.55
C ASP A 152 15.21 -5.74 7.24
N ILE A 153 15.13 -5.72 8.57
CA ILE A 153 15.99 -4.92 9.44
C ILE A 153 17.48 -5.24 9.22
N GLY A 154 17.82 -6.50 8.92
CA GLY A 154 19.21 -6.90 8.66
C GLY A 154 19.77 -6.20 7.42
N LYS A 155 18.98 -6.12 6.35
CA LYS A 155 19.39 -5.43 5.10
C LYS A 155 19.47 -3.91 5.26
N VAL A 156 18.60 -3.33 6.09
CA VAL A 156 18.62 -1.89 6.40
C VAL A 156 19.92 -1.48 7.10
N PHE A 157 20.46 -2.32 7.99
CA PHE A 157 21.68 -2.02 8.74
C PHE A 157 22.97 -2.51 8.07
N GLN A 158 22.92 -3.43 7.10
CA GLN A 158 24.10 -3.85 6.32
C GLN A 158 24.46 -2.86 5.19
N SER A 159 23.51 -2.04 4.74
CA SER A 159 23.73 -1.00 3.73
C SER A 159 24.35 0.25 4.38
N GLU A 160 25.66 0.21 4.58
CA GLU A 160 26.60 1.28 5.01
C GLU A 160 26.20 2.17 6.20
N VAL A 161 27.12 2.31 7.15
CA VAL A 161 27.05 3.28 8.26
C VAL A 161 26.96 4.70 7.68
N GLY A 162 25.74 5.20 7.51
CA GLY A 162 25.42 6.50 6.89
C GLY A 162 24.22 6.47 5.92
N SER A 163 23.90 5.30 5.34
CA SER A 163 22.82 5.15 4.35
C SER A 163 21.50 4.61 4.95
N SER A 164 21.54 4.06 6.17
CA SER A 164 20.37 3.48 6.85
C SER A 164 19.23 4.49 7.09
N GLU A 165 19.52 5.77 7.33
CA GLU A 165 18.48 6.80 7.53
C GLU A 165 17.75 7.16 6.23
N ASN A 166 18.43 7.12 5.08
CA ASN A 166 17.81 7.34 3.78
C ASN A 166 16.97 6.13 3.35
N ASN A 167 17.36 4.92 3.72
CA ASN A 167 16.62 3.69 3.40
C ASN A 167 15.33 3.50 4.21
N ILE A 168 15.20 4.14 5.38
CA ILE A 168 13.98 4.13 6.19
C ILE A 168 12.99 5.24 5.75
N ARG A 169 13.51 6.32 5.16
CA ARG A 169 12.71 7.51 4.79
C ARG A 169 12.08 7.46 3.40
N ASN A 170 12.59 6.64 2.48
CA ASN A 170 12.15 6.59 1.07
C ASN A 170 11.43 5.29 0.73
#